data_AF-A0A656BYG4-F1
#
_entry.id   AF-A0A656BYG4-F1
#
_cell.length_a   1.000
_cell.length_b   1.000
_cell.length_c   1.000
_cell.angle_alpha   90.00
_cell.angle_beta   90.00
_cell.angle_gamma   90.00
#
_symmetry.space_group_name_H-M   'P 1'
#
loop_
_entity.id
_entity.type
_entity.pdbx_description
1 polymer ?
#
loop_
_entity_poly.entity_id
_entity_poly.type
_entity_poly.pdbx_seq_one_letter_code
_entity_poly.pdbx_strand_id
1 'polypeptide(L)'
;MLETDQAWEVFEKLEDCYFNQKQPPAAQNTSIENDGCALLSHFDKHGQVEFTEKVPADAMVCTLERFKFYLEQHGWIVARKEQLVERLMRF
;
A
#
# COMPACT_ATOMS: atom_id res chain seq x y z
N MET A 1 23.47 17.28 29.27
CA MET A 1 22.50 16.34 29.89
C MET A 1 21.44 17.20 30.53
N LEU A 2 20.22 17.21 29.99
CA LEU A 2 19.09 17.83 30.69
C LEU A 2 18.80 16.92 31.89
N GLU A 3 18.72 17.50 33.09
CA GLU A 3 18.32 16.78 34.29
C GLU A 3 16.94 16.13 34.01
N THR A 4 16.75 14.89 34.46
CA THR A 4 15.63 14.02 34.03
C THR A 4 14.25 14.67 34.15
N ASP A 5 14.10 15.62 35.06
CA ASP A 5 12.86 16.33 35.33
C ASP A 5 12.55 17.38 34.23
N GLN A 6 13.60 17.98 33.67
CA GLN A 6 13.46 18.91 32.54
C GLN A 6 13.11 18.17 31.24
N ALA A 7 13.56 16.93 31.08
CA ALA A 7 13.15 16.10 29.95
C ALA A 7 11.66 15.72 30.04
N TRP A 8 11.16 15.47 31.26
CA TRP A 8 9.75 15.16 31.49
C TRP A 8 8.83 16.34 31.15
N GLU A 9 9.18 17.56 31.57
CA GLU A 9 8.41 18.77 31.20
C GLU A 9 8.37 19.03 29.68
N VAL A 10 9.45 18.71 28.97
CA VAL A 10 9.49 18.84 27.50
C VAL A 10 8.57 17.80 26.85
N PHE A 11 8.52 16.58 27.38
CA PHE A 11 7.59 15.55 26.93
C PHE A 11 6.13 15.97 27.16
N GLU A 12 5.79 16.45 28.36
CA GLU A 12 4.44 16.92 28.67
C GLU A 12 3.99 18.04 27.72
N LYS A 13 4.86 19.03 27.45
CA LYS A 13 4.56 20.11 26.51
C LYS A 13 4.36 19.62 25.07
N LEU A 14 5.08 18.58 24.64
CA LEU A 14 4.91 17.98 23.32
C LEU A 14 3.59 17.21 23.22
N GLU A 15 3.22 16.46 24.27
CA GLU A 15 1.92 15.80 24.35
C GLU A 15 0.77 16.80 24.34
N ASP A 16 0.85 17.84 25.18
CA ASP A 16 -0.14 18.92 25.19
C ASP A 16 -0.29 19.56 23.82
N CYS A 17 0.82 19.83 23.12
CA CYS A 17 0.76 20.41 21.77
C CYS A 17 0.10 19.43 20.78
N TYR A 18 0.41 18.14 20.85
CA TYR A 18 -0.16 17.11 19.98
C TYR A 18 -1.65 16.87 20.25
N PHE A 19 -2.08 16.78 21.51
CA PHE A 19 -3.48 16.57 21.89
C PHE A 19 -4.34 17.81 21.65
N ASN A 20 -3.81 19.02 21.87
CA ASN A 20 -4.53 20.26 21.58
C ASN A 20 -4.63 20.52 20.06
N GLN A 21 -3.63 20.13 19.26
CA GLN A 21 -3.71 20.18 17.80
C GLN A 21 -4.70 19.14 17.23
N LYS A 22 -4.95 18.05 17.95
CA LYS A 22 -5.95 17.03 17.62
C LYS A 22 -7.34 17.31 18.21
N GLN A 23 -7.72 18.58 18.41
CA GLN A 23 -9.15 18.86 18.35
C GLN A 23 -9.64 18.42 16.96
N PRO A 24 -10.55 17.43 16.88
CA PRO A 24 -11.08 17.04 15.59
C PRO A 24 -11.69 18.31 14.98
N PRO A 25 -11.32 18.70 13.74
CA PRO A 25 -12.01 19.79 13.08
C PRO A 25 -13.50 19.47 13.18
N ALA A 26 -14.27 20.36 13.81
CA ALA A 26 -15.69 20.20 14.08
C ALA A 26 -16.33 19.53 12.88
N ALA A 27 -16.82 18.30 13.06
CA ALA A 27 -17.23 17.36 12.03
C ALA A 27 -17.73 18.10 10.78
N GLN A 28 -16.80 18.39 9.86
CA GLN A 28 -17.17 18.83 8.54
C GLN A 28 -17.70 17.54 7.93
N ASN A 29 -19.03 17.43 7.94
CA ASN A 29 -19.79 16.41 7.22
C ASN A 29 -19.59 16.63 5.70
N THR A 30 -18.35 16.66 5.24
CA THR A 30 -18.03 16.20 3.91
C THR A 30 -17.98 14.70 4.08
N SER A 31 -18.99 14.01 3.58
CA SER A 31 -18.89 12.60 3.24
C SER A 31 -17.69 12.47 2.29
N ILE A 32 -16.48 12.36 2.84
CA ILE A 32 -15.38 11.75 2.13
C ILE A 32 -15.82 10.30 2.10
N GLU A 33 -16.49 9.92 1.02
CA GLU A 33 -16.58 8.52 0.64
C GLU A 33 -15.15 8.02 0.72
N ASN A 34 -14.86 7.25 1.76
CA ASN A 34 -13.58 6.60 1.93
C ASN A 34 -13.57 5.43 0.96
N ASP A 35 -13.56 5.76 -0.33
CA ASP A 35 -13.23 4.88 -1.43
C ASP A 35 -11.79 4.46 -1.14
N GLY A 36 -11.65 3.31 -0.47
CA GLY A 36 -10.40 2.86 0.13
C GLY A 36 -9.21 3.16 -0.78
N CYS A 37 -8.26 3.95 -0.29
CA CYS A 37 -7.11 4.35 -1.08
C CYS A 37 -6.04 3.25 -0.98
N ALA A 38 -5.85 2.48 -2.05
CA ALA A 38 -4.69 1.61 -2.21
C ALA A 38 -3.53 2.40 -2.82
N LEU A 39 -2.32 2.22 -2.27
CA LEU A 39 -1.09 2.85 -2.76
C LEU A 39 -0.10 1.77 -3.18
N LEU A 40 0.52 1.94 -4.34
CA LEU A 40 1.65 1.15 -4.79
C LEU A 40 2.94 1.95 -4.55
N SER A 41 3.81 1.44 -3.67
CA SER A 41 5.12 2.05 -3.38
C SER A 41 6.24 1.24 -4.03
N HIS A 42 7.06 1.93 -4.81
CA HIS A 42 8.25 1.41 -5.45
C HIS A 42 9.46 1.67 -4.56
N PHE A 43 10.25 0.63 -4.29
CA PHE A 43 11.45 0.73 -3.48
C PHE A 43 12.70 0.58 -4.34
N ASP A 44 13.71 1.39 -4.05
CA ASP A 44 15.02 1.28 -4.67
C ASP A 44 15.81 0.09 -4.10
N LYS A 45 17.01 -0.14 -4.63
CA LYS A 45 17.93 -1.20 -4.18
C LYS A 45 18.40 -1.05 -2.72
N HIS A 46 18.21 0.11 -2.10
CA HIS A 46 18.55 0.41 -0.71
C HIS A 46 17.34 0.31 0.22
N GLY A 47 16.16 -0.03 -0.32
CA GLY A 47 14.91 -0.13 0.43
C GLY A 47 14.26 1.23 0.73
N GLN A 48 14.67 2.30 0.04
CA GLN A 48 14.03 3.61 0.13
C GLN A 48 12.91 3.72 -0.89
N VAL A 49 11.87 4.51 -0.58
CA VAL A 49 10.76 4.74 -1.52
C VAL A 49 11.26 5.65 -2.65
N GLU A 50 11.24 5.13 -3.88
CA GLU A 50 11.55 5.88 -5.10
C GLU A 50 10.32 6.64 -5.60
N PHE A 51 9.15 5.99 -5.57
CA PHE A 51 7.90 6.56 -6.06
C PHE A 51 6.68 5.87 -5.43
N THR A 52 5.56 6.60 -5.32
CA THR A 52 4.28 6.05 -4.87
C THR A 52 3.16 6.55 -5.77
N GLU A 53 2.30 5.64 -6.23
CA GLU A 53 1.09 5.96 -6.97
C GLU A 53 -0.18 5.42 -6.32
N LYS A 54 -1.31 6.07 -6.60
CA LYS A 54 -2.62 5.54 -6.24
C LYS A 54 -3.02 4.47 -7.24
N VAL A 55 -3.53 3.36 -6.72
CA VAL A 55 -4.13 2.30 -7.52
C VAL A 55 -5.60 2.12 -7.14
N PRO A 56 -6.45 1.64 -8.06
CA PRO A 56 -7.82 1.28 -7.73
C PRO A 56 -7.89 0.32 -6.54
N ALA A 57 -8.95 0.41 -5.74
CA ALA A 57 -9.13 -0.41 -4.54
C ALA A 57 -9.19 -1.93 -4.84
N ASP A 58 -9.62 -2.29 -6.05
CA ASP A 58 -9.70 -3.66 -6.57
C ASP A 58 -8.49 -4.08 -7.39
N ALA A 59 -7.45 -3.25 -7.48
CA ALA A 59 -6.25 -3.56 -8.23
C ALA A 59 -5.45 -4.69 -7.56
N MET A 60 -5.03 -5.68 -8.36
CA MET A 60 -4.09 -6.71 -7.94
C MET A 60 -2.68 -6.35 -8.40
N VAL A 61 -1.80 -6.03 -7.44
CA VAL A 61 -0.38 -5.78 -7.71
C VAL A 61 0.40 -7.07 -7.48
N CYS A 62 1.06 -7.58 -8.52
CA CYS A 62 1.93 -8.74 -8.40
C CYS A 62 2.96 -8.77 -9.53
N THR A 63 4.02 -9.58 -9.36
CA THR A 63 4.97 -9.85 -10.45
C THR A 63 4.31 -10.66 -11.55
N LEU A 64 4.84 -10.59 -12.77
CA LEU A 64 4.33 -11.38 -13.90
C LEU A 64 4.31 -12.89 -13.59
N GLU A 65 5.31 -13.39 -12.87
CA GLU A 65 5.40 -14.79 -12.46
C GLU A 65 4.26 -15.18 -11.52
N ARG A 66 3.96 -14.33 -10.54
CA ARG A 66 2.87 -14.57 -9.59
C ARG A 66 1.51 -14.44 -10.27
N PHE A 67 1.36 -13.51 -11.20
CA PHE A 67 0.17 -13.36 -12.02
C PHE A 67 -0.10 -14.62 -12.86
N LYS A 68 0.94 -15.11 -13.56
CA LYS A 68 0.87 -16.36 -14.33
C LYS A 68 0.47 -17.54 -13.45
N PHE A 69 1.12 -17.69 -12.29
CA PHE A 69 0.81 -18.74 -11.33
C PHE A 69 -0.66 -18.68 -10.89
N TYR A 70 -1.17 -17.49 -10.57
CA TYR A 70 -2.56 -17.28 -10.19
C TYR A 70 -3.53 -17.73 -11.29
N LEU A 71 -3.29 -17.31 -12.54
CA LEU A 71 -4.11 -17.73 -13.68
C LEU A 71 -4.13 -19.25 -13.85
N GLU A 72 -2.96 -19.90 -13.73
CA GLU A 72 -2.83 -21.36 -13.83
C GLU A 72 -3.62 -22.10 -12.73
N GLN A 73 -3.65 -21.58 -11.49
CA GLN A 73 -4.48 -22.15 -10.41
C GLN A 73 -5.98 -22.05 -10.69
N HIS A 74 -6.40 -21.05 -11.47
CA HIS A 74 -7.79 -20.86 -11.87
C HIS A 74 -8.14 -21.52 -13.22
N GLY A 75 -7.28 -22.42 -13.71
CA GLY A 75 -7.52 -23.19 -14.94
C GLY A 75 -7.23 -22.44 -16.24
N TRP A 76 -6.63 -21.25 -16.16
CA TRP A 76 -6.20 -20.49 -17.32
C TRP A 76 -4.79 -20.87 -17.74
N ILE A 77 -4.47 -20.77 -19.03
CA ILE A 77 -3.14 -21.06 -19.56
C ILE A 77 -2.57 -19.80 -20.20
N VAL A 78 -1.41 -19.36 -19.73
CA VAL A 78 -0.65 -18.27 -20.38
C VAL A 78 0.39 -18.90 -21.31
N ALA A 79 0.20 -18.77 -22.61
CA ALA A 79 1.08 -19.33 -23.65
C ALA A 79 1.33 -18.31 -24.76
N ARG A 80 2.47 -18.42 -25.45
CA ARG A 80 2.65 -17.73 -26.73
C ARG A 80 1.67 -18.31 -27.76
N LYS A 81 1.19 -17.48 -28.67
CA LYS A 81 0.18 -17.86 -29.67
C LYS A 81 0.60 -19.09 -30.48
N GLU A 82 1.89 -19.18 -30.82
CA GLU A 82 2.46 -20.25 -31.64
C GLU A 82 2.48 -21.60 -30.89
N GLN A 83 2.47 -21.57 -29.55
CA GLN A 83 2.51 -22.75 -28.69
C GLN A 83 1.12 -23.19 -28.23
N LEU A 84 0.08 -22.44 -28.57
CA LEU A 84 -1.27 -22.64 -28.05
C LEU A 84 -1.86 -23.96 -28.55
N VAL A 85 -1.68 -24.28 -29.84
CA VAL A 85 -2.14 -25.55 -30.44
C VAL A 85 -1.45 -26.74 -29.78
N GLU A 86 -0.12 -26.70 -29.64
CA GLU A 86 0.64 -27.77 -28.99
C GLU A 86 0.19 -27.98 -27.54
N ARG A 87 -0.01 -26.89 -26.78
CA ARG A 87 -0.46 -26.98 -25.38
C ARG A 87 -1.87 -27.51 -25.26
N LEU A 88 -2.79 -27.13 -26.15
CA LEU A 88 -4.17 -27.65 -26.15
C LEU A 88 -4.23 -29.13 -26.50
N MET A 89 -3.35 -29.62 -27.38
CA MET A 89 -3.29 -31.04 -27.77
C MET A 89 -2.70 -31.96 -26.69
N ARG A 90 -2.13 -31.42 -25.61
CA ARG A 90 -1.56 -32.20 -24.50
C ARG A 90 -2.55 -32.47 -23.35
N PHE A 91 -3.77 -31.94 -23.45
CA PHE A 91 -4.89 -32.22 -22.54
C PHE A 91 -5.87 -33.20 -23.21
#